data_AF-A0A9E6ZGW8-F1
#
_entry.id   AF-A0A9E6ZGW8-F1
#
_cell.length_a   1.000
_cell.length_b   1.000
_cell.length_c   1.000
_cell.angle_alpha   90.00
_cell.angle_beta   90.00
_cell.angle_gamma   90.00
#
_symmetry.space_group_name_H-M   'P 1'
#
loop_
_entity.id
_entity.type
_entity.pdbx_description
1 polymer ?
#
loop_
_entity_poly.entity_id
_entity_poly.type
_entity_poly.pdbx_seq_one_letter_code
_entity_poly.pdbx_strand_id
1 'polypeptide(L)' 'MPEWLRSQLRRAFQNRDRKSIQMLNQAFFRYRNRQT' A
#
# COMPACT_ATOMS: atom_id res chain seq x y z
N MET A 1 2.10 6.88 7.00
CA MET A 1 1.83 6.26 5.68
C MET A 1 1.31 7.34 4.74
N PRO A 2 1.84 7.49 3.52
CA PRO A 2 1.44 8.57 2.62
C PRO A 2 -0.05 8.53 2.27
N GLU A 3 -0.64 9.71 2.04
CA GLU A 3 -2.08 9.83 1.72
C GLU A 3 -2.47 9.10 0.43
N TRP A 4 -1.59 9.13 -0.57
CA TRP A 4 -1.78 8.38 -1.82
C TRP A 4 -1.90 6.87 -1.56
N LEU A 5 -1.03 6.31 -0.72
CA LEU A 5 -1.01 4.88 -0.42
C LEU A 5 -2.24 4.46 0.39
N ARG A 6 -2.69 5.32 1.30
CA ARG A 6 -3.90 5.09 2.11
C ARG A 6 -5.15 5.04 1.22
N SER A 7 -5.23 5.91 0.22
CA SER A 7 -6.33 5.94 -0.75
C SER A 7 -6.33 4.70 -1.65
N GLN A 8 -5.15 4.24 -2.09
CA GLN A 8 -5.00 3.02 -2.89
C GLN A 8 -5.38 1.75 -2.11
N LEU A 9 -4.93 1.61 -0.85
CA LEU A 9 -5.32 0.48 -0.01
C LEU A 9 -6.83 0.45 0.25
N ARG A 10 -7.45 1.61 0.48
CA ARG A 10 -8.90 1.69 0.69
C ARG A 10 -9.68 1.16 -0.51
N ARG A 11 -9.29 1.55 -1.73
CA ARG A 11 -9.89 1.04 -2.97
C ARG A 11 -9.63 -0.45 -3.17
N ALA A 12 -8.40 -0.91 -2.98
CA ALA A 12 -8.05 -2.32 -3.11
C ALA A 12 -8.83 -3.19 -2.11
N PHE A 13 -9.03 -2.70 -0.88
CA PHE A 13 -9.83 -3.37 0.13
C PHE A 13 -11.32 -3.47 -0.26
N GLN A 14 -11.91 -2.36 -0.73
CA GLN A 14 -13.30 -2.35 -1.21
C GLN A 14 -13.50 -3.32 -2.38
N ASN A 15 -12.54 -3.38 -3.30
CA ASN A 15 -12.56 -4.29 -4.44
C ASN A 15 -12.15 -5.74 -4.08
N ARG A 16 -11.84 -6.03 -2.81
CA ARG A 16 -11.30 -7.32 -2.34
C ARG A 16 -10.06 -7.79 -3.11
N ASP A 17 -9.29 -6.86 -3.67
CA ASP A 17 -8.08 -7.15 -4.44
C ASP A 17 -6.89 -7.39 -3.51
N ARG A 18 -6.74 -8.65 -3.10
CA ARG A 18 -5.66 -9.10 -2.21
C ARG A 18 -4.28 -8.93 -2.82
N LYS A 19 -4.14 -9.05 -4.16
CA LYS A 19 -2.85 -8.89 -4.86
C LYS A 19 -2.38 -7.44 -4.76
N SER A 20 -3.28 -6.49 -5.03
CA SER A 20 -2.98 -5.07 -4.89
C SER A 20 -2.63 -4.69 -3.45
N ILE A 21 -3.34 -5.22 -2.46
CA ILE A 21 -3.01 -4.97 -1.04
C ILE A 21 -1.60 -5.48 -0.69
N GLN A 22 -1.24 -6.69 -1.12
CA GLN A 22 0.09 -7.26 -0.86
C GLN A 22 1.20 -6.43 -1.53
N MET A 23 1.00 -6.03 -2.79
CA MET A 23 1.94 -5.19 -3.52
C MET A 23 2.11 -3.81 -2.88
N LEU A 24 1.01 -3.16 -2.48
CA LEU A 24 1.04 -1.86 -1.82
C LEU A 24 1.75 -1.92 -0.46
N ASN A 25 1.56 -3.00 0.30
CA ASN A 25 2.30 -3.23 1.54
C ASN A 25 3.79 -3.43 1.31
N GLN A 26 4.18 -4.19 0.28
CA GLN A 26 5.59 -4.34 -0.10
C GLN A 26 6.22 -3.02 -0.54
N ALA A 27 5.49 -2.21 -1.32
CA ALA A 27 5.94 -0.88 -1.73
C ALA A 27 6.13 0.04 -0.51
N PHE A 28 5.21 0.00 0.46
CA PHE A 28 5.34 0.76 1.70
C PHE A 28 6.56 0.36 2.53
N PHE A 29 6.83 -0.94 2.64
CA PHE A 29 7.98 -1.45 3.37
C PHE A 29 9.30 -0.96 2.75
N ARG A 30 9.42 -1.01 1.41
CA ARG A 30 10.57 -0.47 0.68
C ARG A 30 10.72 1.03 0.86
N TYR A 31 9.62 1.78 0.78
CA TYR A 31 9.62 3.23 1.00
C TYR A 31 10.10 3.58 2.41
N ARG A 32 9.61 2.87 3.43
CA ARG A 32 9.99 3.10 4.83
C ARG A 32 11.47 2.78 5.09
N ASN A 33 11.98 1.67 4.56
CA ASN A 33 13.39 1.30 4.73
C ASN A 33 14.36 2.25 4.03
N ARG A 34 13.90 2.98 3.00
CA ARG A 34 14.70 3.97 2.28
C ARG A 34 14.71 5.35 2.96
N GLN A 35 13.93 5.53 4.03
CA GLN A 35 13.86 6.75 4.86
C GLN A 35 14.62 6.62 6.19
N THR A 36 15.24 5.46 6.45
CA THR A 36 16.24 5.22 7.49
C THR A 36 17.62 5.19 6.87
#